data_AF-A0A0E9ZG92-F1
#
_entry.id   AF-A0A0E9ZG92-F1
#
_cell.length_a   1.000
_cell.length_b   1.000
_cell.length_c   1.000
_cell.angle_alpha   90.00
_cell.angle_beta   90.00
_cell.angle_gamma   90.00
#
_symmetry.space_group_name_H-M   'P 1'
#
loop_
_entity.id
_entity.type
_entity.pdbx_description
1 polymer ?
#
loop_
_entity_poly.entity_id
_entity_poly.type
_entity_poly.pdbx_seq_one_letter_code
_entity_poly.pdbx_strand_id
1 'polypeptide(L)' 'MNQLTSYDLGKMLAVEQIAHYQHLKQAAVAIVDKVEYRRCTNQIDILIAQYGLKLNRDGDYE' A
#
# COMPACT_ATOMS: atom_id res chain seq x y z
N MET A 1 -11.71 -26.28 -3.96
CA MET A 1 -12.23 -24.89 -3.98
C MET A 1 -11.62 -24.17 -2.79
N ASN A 2 -10.70 -23.23 -3.00
CA ASN A 2 -10.29 -22.32 -1.93
C ASN A 2 -11.43 -21.33 -1.71
N GLN A 3 -12.06 -21.38 -0.53
CA GLN A 3 -13.07 -20.39 -0.16
C GLN A 3 -12.35 -19.09 0.15
N LEU A 4 -12.47 -18.12 -0.76
CA LEU A 4 -11.95 -16.77 -0.56
C LEU A 4 -12.74 -16.12 0.58
N THR A 5 -12.06 -15.70 1.64
CA THR A 5 -12.72 -15.03 2.77
C THR A 5 -12.77 -13.52 2.54
N SER A 6 -13.64 -12.83 3.28
CA SER A 6 -13.67 -11.37 3.29
C SER A 6 -12.33 -10.77 3.76
N TYR A 7 -11.57 -11.51 4.59
CA TYR A 7 -10.23 -11.11 5.00
C TYR A 7 -9.24 -11.17 3.83
N ASP A 8 -9.27 -12.26 3.06
CA ASP A 8 -8.40 -12.42 1.88
C ASP A 8 -8.69 -11.32 0.84
N LEU A 9 -9.97 -11.01 0.61
CA LEU A 9 -10.38 -9.89 -0.24
C LEU A 9 -9.86 -8.55 0.27
N GLY A 10 -9.94 -8.30 1.59
CA GLY A 10 -9.41 -7.08 2.20
C GLY A 10 -7.90 -6.97 2.03
N LYS A 11 -7.18 -8.09 2.19
CA LYS A 11 -5.73 -8.15 1.99
C LYS A 11 -5.35 -7.86 0.53
N MET A 12 -6.05 -8.46 -0.44
CA MET A 12 -5.82 -8.18 -1.86
C MET A 12 -6.08 -6.71 -2.20
N LEU A 13 -7.17 -6.13 -1.68
CA LEU A 13 -7.47 -4.71 -1.89
C LEU A 13 -6.40 -3.80 -1.27
N ALA A 14 -5.88 -4.16 -0.08
CA ALA A 14 -4.82 -3.39 0.57
C ALA A 14 -3.53 -3.35 -0.26
N VAL A 15 -3.16 -4.46 -0.92
CA VAL A 15 -2.00 -4.52 -1.83
C VAL A 15 -2.18 -3.54 -2.99
N GLU A 16 -3.33 -3.55 -3.65
CA GLU A 16 -3.64 -2.62 -4.75
C GLU A 16 -3.65 -1.16 -4.29
N GLN A 17 -4.18 -0.90 -3.09
CA GLN A 17 -4.16 0.45 -2.49
C GLN A 17 -2.75 0.94 -2.19
N ILE A 18 -1.85 0.06 -1.72
CA ILE A 18 -0.46 0.42 -1.50
C ILE A 18 0.23 0.79 -2.81
N ALA A 19 0.04 0.01 -3.88
CA ALA A 19 0.58 0.34 -5.19
C ALA A 19 0.10 1.74 -5.67
N HIS A 20 -1.19 2.04 -5.47
CA HIS A 20 -1.74 3.36 -5.75
C HIS A 20 -1.05 4.48 -4.94
N TYR A 21 -0.89 4.31 -3.63
CA TYR A 21 -0.21 5.31 -2.79
C TYR A 21 1.29 5.44 -3.11
N GLN A 22 1.95 4.39 -3.59
CA GLN A 22 3.34 4.48 -4.06
C GLN A 22 3.42 5.41 -5.30
N HIS A 23 2.49 5.29 -6.24
CA HIS A 23 2.43 6.19 -7.40
C HIS A 23 2.15 7.64 -6.98
N LEU A 24 1.19 7.88 -6.09
CA LEU A 24 0.94 9.22 -5.55
C LEU A 24 2.16 9.79 -4.82
N LYS A 25 2.85 8.96 -4.04
CA LYS A 25 4.08 9.36 -3.36
C LYS A 25 5.16 9.78 -4.35
N GLN A 26 5.36 9.03 -5.44
CA GLN A 26 6.30 9.39 -6.51
C GLN A 26 5.93 10.71 -7.19
N ALA A 27 4.63 10.90 -7.49
CA ALA A 27 4.15 12.16 -8.06
C ALA A 27 4.36 13.35 -7.11
N ALA A 28 4.11 13.17 -5.81
CA ALA A 28 4.36 14.18 -4.79
C ALA A 28 5.85 14.56 -4.70
N VAL A 29 6.77 13.60 -4.82
CA VAL A 29 8.22 13.88 -4.91
C VAL A 29 8.52 14.75 -6.12
N ALA A 30 7.95 14.44 -7.29
CA ALA A 30 8.22 15.18 -8.53
C ALA A 30 7.84 16.67 -8.45
N ILE A 31 6.84 17.02 -7.64
CA ILE A 31 6.41 18.42 -7.42
C ILE A 31 6.85 18.99 -6.07
N VAL A 32 7.70 18.28 -5.31
CA VAL A 32 8.20 18.68 -3.99
C VAL A 32 7.07 18.89 -2.95
N ASP A 33 5.94 18.22 -3.11
CA ASP A 33 4.85 18.23 -2.14
C ASP A 33 5.15 17.30 -0.96
N LYS A 34 5.77 17.88 0.07
CA LYS A 34 6.15 17.16 1.29
C LYS A 34 4.95 16.71 2.13
N VAL A 35 3.82 17.40 2.02
CA VAL A 35 2.61 17.07 2.80
C VAL A 35 1.99 15.82 2.23
N GLU A 36 1.81 15.78 0.90
CA GLU A 36 1.23 14.63 0.22
C GLU A 36 2.15 13.40 0.29
N TYR A 37 3.47 13.60 0.20
CA TYR A 37 4.45 12.53 0.42
C TYR A 37 4.25 11.85 1.78
N ARG A 38 4.12 12.65 2.85
CA ARG A 38 3.92 12.13 4.21
C ARG A 38 2.56 11.47 4.35
N ARG A 39 1.51 12.05 3.76
CA ARG A 39 0.16 11.45 3.76
C ARG A 39 0.18 10.06 3.12
N CYS A 40 0.79 9.91 1.95
CA CYS A 40 0.89 8.63 1.26
C CYS A 40 1.72 7.62 2.07
N THR A 41 2.83 8.05 2.66
CA THR A 41 3.67 7.19 3.52
C THR A 41 2.86 6.66 4.71
N ASN A 42 2.14 7.53 5.42
CA ASN A 42 1.33 7.12 6.56
C ASN A 42 0.22 6.13 6.17
N GLN A 43 -0.42 6.32 5.00
CA GLN A 43 -1.45 5.38 4.54
C GLN A 43 -0.88 4.02 4.20
N ILE A 44 0.30 3.97 3.58
CA ILE A 44 1.02 2.72 3.31
C ILE A 44 1.32 2.00 4.64
N ASP A 45 1.87 2.71 5.64
CA ASP A 45 2.20 2.13 6.94
C ASP A 45 0.97 1.56 7.67
N ILE A 46 -0.18 2.26 7.60
CA ILE A 46 -1.45 1.80 8.17
C ILE A 46 -1.90 0.49 7.50
N LEU A 47 -1.90 0.42 6.17
CA LEU A 47 -2.33 -0.77 5.43
C LEU A 47 -1.42 -1.97 5.71
N ILE A 48 -0.10 -1.74 5.77
CA ILE A 48 0.88 -2.77 6.14
C ILE A 48 0.58 -3.31 7.53
N ALA A 49 0.41 -2.43 8.52
CA ALA A 49 0.17 -2.83 9.90
C ALA A 49 -1.17 -3.56 10.06
N GLN A 50 -2.23 -3.10 9.37
CA GLN A 50 -3.57 -3.67 9.48
C GLN A 50 -3.67 -5.06 8.85
N TYR A 51 -2.99 -5.30 7.73
CA TYR A 51 -3.10 -6.55 6.97
C TYR A 51 -1.85 -7.45 7.07
N GLY A 52 -0.85 -7.05 7.86
CA GLY A 52 0.37 -7.83 8.08
C GLY A 52 1.20 -8.04 6.82
N LEU A 53 1.19 -7.06 5.91
CA LEU A 53 1.86 -7.15 4.61
C LEU A 53 3.37 -7.04 4.76
N LYS A 54 4.11 -7.70 3.87
CA LYS A 54 5.57 -7.68 3.84
C LYS A 54 6.05 -7.28 2.46
N LEU A 55 7.15 -6.53 2.45
CA LEU A 55 7.84 -6.24 1.21
C LEU A 55 8.57 -7.50 0.74
N ASN A 56 8.28 -7.96 -0.46
CA ASN A 56 8.97 -9.07 -1.10
C ASN A 56 10.31 -8.59 -1.69
N ARG A 57 11.05 -9.51 -2.33
CA ARG A 57 12.36 -9.21 -2.92
C ARG A 57 12.28 -8.26 -4.13
N ASP A 58 11.13 -8.22 -4.78
CA ASP A 58 10.88 -7.43 -5.98
C ASP A 58 10.43 -6.00 -5.65
N GLY A 59 10.15 -5.72 -4.36
CA GLY A 59 9.71 -4.41 -3.88
C GLY A 59 8.19 -4.25 -3.83
N ASP A 60 7.44 -5.33 -4.01
CA ASP A 60 5.98 -5.36 -3.92
C ASP A 60 5.53 -5.85 -2.54
N TYR A 61 4.30 -5.51 -2.15
CA TYR A 61 3.72 -5.94 -0.87
C TYR A 61 2.85 -7.19 -1.01
N GLU A 62 3.04 -8.16 -0.12
CA GLU A 62 2.29 -9.44 -0.07
C GLU A 62 1.95 -9.91 1.35
#